data_AF-A0A353V6F6-F1
#
_entry.id   AF-A0A353V6F6-F1
#
_cell.length_a   1.000
_cell.length_b   1.000
_cell.length_c   1.000
_cell.angle_alpha   90.00
_cell.angle_beta   90.00
_cell.angle_gamma   90.00
#
_symmetry.space_group_name_H-M   'P 1'
#
loop_
_entity.id
_entity.type
_entity.pdbx_description
1 polymer ?
#
loop_
_entity_poly.entity_id
_entity_poly.type
_entity_poly.pdbx_seq_one_letter_code
_entity_poly.pdbx_strand_id
1 'polypeptide(L)'
;AQGLAHAARGMLAQQGSRVIDGLPAIRVPTLIVVGDQDQPFLAPSEYMAKKIPGARLEVIAGAGHAANLDQPEAFNRVLLGFLDSLPPVT
;
A
#
# COMPACT_ATOMS: atom_id res chain seq x y z
N ALA A 1 3.01 -22.93 1.87
CA ALA A 1 3.26 -23.06 0.41
C ALA A 1 2.16 -22.44 -0.47
N GLN A 2 0.87 -22.53 -0.11
CA GLN A 2 -0.23 -22.02 -0.96
C GLN A 2 -0.24 -20.49 -1.17
N GLY A 3 0.10 -19.70 -0.15
CA GLY A 3 0.10 -18.22 -0.26
C GLY A 3 1.01 -17.68 -1.37
N LEU A 4 2.23 -18.22 -1.49
CA LEU A 4 3.17 -17.83 -2.54
C LEU A 4 2.65 -18.19 -3.94
N ALA A 5 2.03 -19.37 -4.10
CA ALA A 5 1.45 -19.80 -5.37
C ALA A 5 0.26 -18.91 -5.79
N HIS A 6 -0.58 -18.46 -4.85
CA HIS A 6 -1.66 -17.52 -5.13
C HIS A 6 -1.15 -16.14 -5.54
N ALA A 7 -0.14 -15.61 -4.83
CA ALA A 7 0.48 -14.34 -5.16
C ALA A 7 1.10 -14.37 -6.58
N ALA A 8 1.89 -15.41 -6.88
CA ALA A 8 2.49 -15.59 -8.20
C ALA A 8 1.43 -15.68 -9.31
N ARG A 9 0.35 -16.45 -9.10
CA ARG A 9 -0.74 -16.54 -10.07
C ARG A 9 -1.42 -15.19 -10.28
N GLY A 10 -1.66 -14.42 -9.23
CA GLY A 10 -2.24 -13.08 -9.33
C GLY A 10 -1.38 -12.13 -10.15
N MET A 11 -0.06 -12.09 -9.87
CA MET A 11 0.88 -11.23 -10.60
C MET A 11 1.02 -11.64 -12.07
N LEU A 12 1.12 -12.95 -12.36
CA LEU A 12 1.34 -13.45 -13.71
C LEU A 12 0.06 -13.46 -14.57
N ALA A 13 -1.10 -13.60 -13.95
CA ALA A 13 -2.39 -13.59 -14.64
C ALA A 13 -2.97 -12.17 -14.81
N GLN A 14 -2.36 -11.16 -14.19
CA GLN A 14 -2.74 -9.76 -14.38
C GLN A 14 -2.51 -9.37 -15.84
N GLN A 15 -3.58 -8.99 -16.55
CA GLN A 15 -3.53 -8.55 -17.94
C GLN A 15 -4.19 -7.17 -18.07
N GLY A 16 -3.57 -6.30 -18.86
CA GLY A 16 -4.06 -4.94 -19.12
C GLY A 16 -4.07 -4.00 -17.91
N SER A 17 -4.74 -2.86 -18.04
CA SER A 17 -4.75 -1.76 -17.07
C SER A 17 -5.88 -1.83 -16.04
N ARG A 18 -6.73 -2.87 -16.05
CA ARG A 18 -7.98 -2.94 -15.27
C ARG A 18 -7.84 -2.57 -13.78
N VAL A 19 -6.77 -3.02 -13.11
CA VAL A 19 -6.55 -2.70 -11.69
C VAL A 19 -6.17 -1.24 -11.50
N ILE A 20 -5.32 -0.71 -12.38
CA ILE A 20 -4.88 0.68 -12.37
C ILE A 20 -6.05 1.63 -12.67
N ASP A 21 -6.88 1.27 -13.65
CA ASP A 21 -8.06 2.04 -14.03
C ASP A 21 -9.16 2.02 -12.95
N GLY A 22 -9.12 1.04 -12.05
CA GLY A 22 -10.03 0.91 -10.92
C GLY A 22 -9.70 1.80 -9.71
N LEU A 23 -8.48 2.34 -9.62
CA LEU A 23 -8.05 3.15 -8.47
C LEU A 23 -8.98 4.35 -8.18
N PRO A 24 -9.44 5.12 -9.19
CA PRO A 24 -10.36 6.23 -8.98
C PRO A 24 -11.76 5.83 -8.50
N ALA A 25 -12.09 4.52 -8.45
CA ALA A 25 -13.36 4.03 -7.94
C ALA A 25 -13.32 3.66 -6.45
N ILE A 26 -12.13 3.64 -5.81
CA ILE A 26 -11.99 3.39 -4.38
C ILE A 26 -12.57 4.58 -3.60
N ARG A 27 -13.46 4.32 -2.65
CA ARG A 27 -14.17 5.34 -1.84
C ARG A 27 -13.92 5.24 -0.34
N VAL A 28 -13.30 4.14 0.11
CA VAL A 28 -12.98 3.91 1.51
C VAL A 28 -11.67 4.62 1.89
N PRO A 29 -11.49 5.02 3.16
CA PRO A 29 -10.21 5.52 3.64
C PRO A 29 -9.08 4.55 3.27
N THR A 30 -8.00 5.08 2.70
CA THR A 30 -6.90 4.26 2.17
C THR A 30 -5.55 4.80 2.63
N LEU A 31 -4.74 3.92 3.20
CA LEU A 31 -3.35 4.16 3.54
C LEU A 31 -2.44 3.35 2.61
N ILE A 32 -1.44 4.00 2.03
CA ILE A 32 -0.38 3.40 1.22
C ILE A 32 0.92 3.57 2.00
N VAL A 33 1.65 2.48 2.22
CA VAL A 33 2.92 2.49 2.95
C VAL A 33 4.00 1.89 2.05
N VAL A 34 5.13 2.57 1.92
CA VAL A 34 6.29 2.13 1.14
C VAL A 34 7.58 2.50 1.87
N GLY A 35 8.63 1.70 1.73
CA GLY A 35 9.96 2.04 2.26
C GLY A 35 10.72 2.98 1.30
N ASP A 36 11.53 3.90 1.82
CA ASP A 36 12.35 4.81 1.00
C ASP A 36 13.45 4.11 0.18
N GLN A 37 13.85 2.91 0.58
CA GLN A 37 14.80 2.06 -0.15
C GLN A 37 14.10 1.12 -1.15
N ASP A 38 12.76 1.08 -1.18
CA ASP A 38 11.99 0.31 -2.16
C ASP A 38 11.81 1.09 -3.48
N GLN A 39 12.94 1.40 -4.11
CA GLN A 39 13.03 2.27 -5.29
C GLN A 39 12.05 1.90 -6.42
N PRO A 40 11.83 0.60 -6.77
CA PRO A 40 10.88 0.24 -7.81
C PRO A 40 9.42 0.59 -7.48
N PHE A 41 9.07 0.77 -6.20
CA PHE A 41 7.70 0.94 -5.73
C PHE A 41 7.38 2.36 -5.24
N LEU A 42 8.35 3.27 -5.14
CA LEU A 42 8.12 4.67 -4.79
C LEU A 42 7.18 5.36 -5.80
N ALA A 43 7.54 5.36 -7.09
CA ALA A 43 6.74 6.00 -8.13
C ALA A 43 5.34 5.36 -8.31
N PRO A 44 5.19 4.02 -8.29
CA PRO A 44 3.88 3.38 -8.24
C PRO A 44 3.04 3.78 -7.02
N SER A 45 3.64 3.90 -5.84
CA SER A 45 2.93 4.29 -4.61
C SER A 45 2.43 5.74 -4.67
N GLU A 46 3.26 6.66 -5.17
CA GLU A 46 2.84 8.03 -5.45
C GLU A 46 1.71 8.09 -6.49
N TYR A 47 1.80 7.28 -7.54
CA TYR A 47 0.77 7.20 -8.56
C TYR A 47 -0.57 6.75 -7.96
N MET A 48 -0.55 5.71 -7.13
CA MET A 48 -1.75 5.22 -6.44
C MET A 48 -2.33 6.29 -5.51
N ALA A 49 -1.49 6.98 -4.73
CA ALA A 49 -1.92 8.06 -3.84
C ALA A 49 -2.60 9.21 -4.58
N LYS A 50 -2.09 9.55 -5.79
CA LYS A 50 -2.69 10.59 -6.65
C LYS A 50 -4.02 10.16 -7.28
N LYS A 51 -4.26 8.85 -7.45
CA LYS A 51 -5.43 8.31 -8.16
C LYS A 51 -6.57 7.91 -7.23
N ILE A 52 -6.27 7.50 -6.01
CA ILE A 52 -7.28 7.10 -5.02
C ILE A 52 -7.75 8.35 -4.27
N PRO A 53 -9.04 8.73 -4.34
CA PRO A 53 -9.55 9.88 -3.62
C PRO A 53 -9.35 9.74 -2.10
N GLY A 54 -8.66 10.71 -1.51
CA GLY A 54 -8.42 10.75 -0.06
C GLY A 54 -7.38 9.74 0.45
N ALA A 55 -6.60 9.10 -0.44
CA ALA A 55 -5.51 8.24 0.00
C ALA A 55 -4.39 9.02 0.69
N ARG A 56 -3.83 8.41 1.73
CA ARG A 56 -2.62 8.87 2.42
C ARG A 56 -1.44 8.01 1.99
N LEU A 57 -0.32 8.65 1.63
CA LEU A 57 0.95 7.98 1.36
C LEU A 57 1.91 8.22 2.50
N GLU A 58 2.53 7.16 2.99
CA GLU A 58 3.57 7.20 4.01
C GLU A 58 4.82 6.49 3.50
N VAL A 59 5.92 7.23 3.45
CA VAL A 59 7.23 6.72 3.06
C VAL A 59 8.06 6.52 4.33
N ILE A 60 8.42 5.27 4.62
CA ILE A 60 9.18 4.91 5.83
C ILE A 60 10.67 5.00 5.53
N ALA A 61 11.35 5.90 6.25
CA ALA A 61 12.79 6.09 6.12
C ALA A 61 13.57 4.85 6.61
N GLY A 62 14.60 4.45 5.87
CA GLY A 62 15.44 3.30 6.19
C GLY A 62 14.75 1.94 6.05
N ALA A 63 13.72 1.85 5.21
CA ALA A 63 12.97 0.61 4.94
C ALA A 63 13.01 0.24 3.46
N GLY A 64 13.12 -1.05 3.16
CA GLY A 64 12.97 -1.62 1.83
C GLY A 64 11.55 -2.13 1.57
N HIS A 65 11.44 -3.19 0.78
CA HIS A 65 10.14 -3.72 0.33
C HIS A 65 9.26 -4.22 1.49
N ALA A 66 9.88 -4.85 2.50
CA ALA A 66 9.19 -5.35 3.67
C ALA A 66 9.26 -4.32 4.81
N ALA A 67 8.66 -3.14 4.61
CA ALA A 67 8.78 -2.02 5.55
C ALA A 67 8.32 -2.34 6.98
N ASN A 68 7.38 -3.26 7.14
CA ASN A 68 6.92 -3.76 8.45
C ASN A 68 7.95 -4.63 9.18
N LEU A 69 8.91 -5.23 8.46
CA LEU A 69 10.02 -5.99 9.02
C LEU A 69 11.26 -5.11 9.24
N ASP A 70 11.53 -4.20 8.31
CA ASP A 70 12.72 -3.34 8.37
C ASP A 70 12.60 -2.25 9.45
N GLN A 71 11.41 -1.66 9.61
CA GLN A 71 11.15 -0.54 10.54
C GLN A 71 9.82 -0.76 11.29
N PRO A 72 9.71 -1.79 12.14
CA PRO A 72 8.43 -2.22 12.73
C PRO A 72 7.78 -1.13 13.59
N GLU A 73 8.54 -0.36 14.37
CA GLU A 73 8.00 0.71 15.20
C GLU A 73 7.44 1.87 14.36
N ALA A 74 8.14 2.24 13.28
CA ALA A 74 7.68 3.29 12.37
C ALA A 74 6.42 2.86 11.61
N PHE A 75 6.42 1.62 11.10
CA PHE A 75 5.27 1.02 10.43
C PHE A 75 4.05 0.96 11.35
N ASN A 76 4.21 0.42 12.57
CA ASN A 76 3.11 0.29 13.51
C ASN A 76 2.54 1.65 13.94
N ARG A 77 3.38 2.66 14.14
CA ARG A 77 2.92 4.02 14.46
C ARG A 77 2.05 4.59 13.34
N VAL A 78 2.47 4.43 12.10
CA VAL A 78 1.70 4.88 10.92
C VAL A 78 0.38 4.12 10.80
N LEU A 79 0.42 2.79 10.92
CA LEU A 79 -0.75 1.92 10.82
C LEU A 79 -1.78 2.24 11.91
N LEU A 80 -1.35 2.25 13.19
CA LEU A 80 -2.24 2.51 14.32
C LEU A 80 -2.82 3.93 14.25
N GLY A 81 -1.99 4.94 13.92
CA GLY A 81 -2.47 6.30 13.76
C GLY A 81 -3.50 6.45 12.63
N PHE A 82 -3.40 5.65 11.56
CA PHE A 82 -4.44 5.59 10.54
C PHE A 82 -5.71 4.93 11.06
N LEU A 83 -5.61 3.78 11.74
CA LEU A 83 -6.77 3.07 12.29
C LEU A 83 -7.54 3.90 13.32
N ASP A 84 -6.83 4.63 14.19
CA ASP A 84 -7.43 5.52 15.19
C ASP A 84 -8.14 6.73 14.54
N SER A 85 -7.74 7.11 13.32
CA SER A 85 -8.41 8.17 12.56
C SER A 85 -9.71 7.72 11.87
N LEU A 86 -9.96 6.41 11.80
CA LEU A 86 -11.14 5.87 11.13
C LEU A 86 -12.38 6.04 12.00
N PRO A 87 -13.56 6.25 11.37
CA PRO A 87 -14.81 6.23 12.10
C PRO A 87 -15.01 4.85 12.78
N PRO A 88 -15.66 4.79 13.95
CA PRO A 88 -15.98 3.54 14.61
C PRO A 88 -16.73 2.60 13.66
N VAL A 89 -16.42 1.32 13.71
CA VAL A 89 -17.24 0.30 13.04
C VAL A 89 -18.57 0.23 13.78
N THR A 90 -19.63 0.76 13.17
CA THR A 90 -21.02 0.53 13.59
C THR A 90 -21.51 -0.84 13.17
#